data_AF-C9LCF5-F1
#
_entry.id   AF-C9LCF5-F1
#
_cell.length_a   1.000
_cell.length_b   1.000
_cell.length_c   1.000
_cell.angle_alpha   90.00
_cell.angle_beta   90.00
_cell.angle_gamma   90.00
#
_symmetry.space_group_name_H-M   'P 1'
#
loop_
_entity.id
_entity.type
_entity.pdbx_description
1 polymer ?
#
loop_
_entity_poly.entity_id
_entity_poly.type
_entity_poly.pdbx_seq_one_letter_code
_entity_poly.pdbx_strand_id
1 'polypeptide(L)'
;MEIEFGVNGWKQLPDAISKKYHFVPARVEVEEHHIGVYASKTDEHMVKADHPKALLHGSLVSPSLGAAIINGKYVNAVPLYRLEQEFQRYGLQITRQNMANWCIRLAEEYLSILYDHLHEELYFYHVIQADETPLLVNHDGRKAGSKSWMWVYRSGHLYQDRQIVLYEYQQTRNASHPREFLKGYD
;
A
#
# COMPACT_ATOMS: atom_id res chain seq x y z
N MET A 1 -53.01 -1.59 36.73
CA MET A 1 -51.64 -1.07 36.97
C MET A 1 -51.02 -1.68 38.21
N GLU A 2 -51.67 -1.71 39.38
CA GLU A 2 -51.10 -2.41 40.56
C GLU A 2 -50.85 -3.91 40.35
N ILE A 3 -51.67 -4.58 39.51
CA ILE A 3 -51.52 -6.02 39.21
C ILE A 3 -50.21 -6.32 38.45
N GLU A 4 -49.79 -5.43 37.56
CA GLU A 4 -48.60 -5.63 36.72
C GLU A 4 -47.35 -5.02 37.36
N PHE A 5 -47.49 -3.93 38.13
CA PHE A 5 -46.36 -3.16 38.65
C PHE A 5 -46.13 -3.24 40.17
N GLY A 6 -47.05 -3.86 40.93
CA GLY A 6 -46.96 -4.02 42.38
C GLY A 6 -47.08 -2.70 43.18
N VAL A 7 -47.41 -2.81 44.47
CA VAL A 7 -47.61 -1.66 45.37
C VAL A 7 -46.30 -0.90 45.67
N ASN A 8 -45.16 -1.57 45.51
CA ASN A 8 -43.83 -1.03 45.81
C ASN A 8 -43.07 -0.51 44.57
N GLY A 9 -43.70 -0.51 43.39
CA GLY A 9 -43.09 -0.07 42.13
C GLY A 9 -41.91 -0.95 41.66
N TRP A 10 -41.12 -0.44 40.71
CA TRP A 10 -40.00 -1.16 40.09
C TRP A 10 -38.65 -0.56 40.45
N LYS A 11 -37.64 -1.42 40.61
CA LYS A 11 -36.24 -1.03 40.73
C LYS A 11 -35.61 -1.02 39.34
N GLN A 12 -35.02 0.11 38.94
CA GLN A 12 -34.24 0.18 37.70
C GLN A 12 -33.05 -0.79 37.80
N LEU A 13 -32.95 -1.71 36.83
CA LEU A 13 -31.80 -2.57 36.64
C LEU A 13 -30.78 -1.88 35.71
N PRO A 14 -29.52 -2.32 35.70
CA PRO A 14 -28.55 -1.86 34.70
C PRO A 14 -29.10 -2.05 33.28
N ASP A 15 -28.86 -1.06 32.42
CA ASP A 15 -29.36 -1.08 31.06
C ASP A 15 -28.85 -2.30 30.29
N ALA A 16 -29.75 -2.95 29.54
CA ALA A 16 -29.36 -4.00 28.61
C ALA A 16 -28.66 -3.37 27.40
N ILE A 17 -27.34 -3.52 27.31
CA ILE A 17 -26.55 -2.99 26.20
C ILE A 17 -26.68 -3.94 25.00
N SER A 18 -27.35 -3.49 23.93
CA SER A 18 -27.40 -4.18 22.65
C SER A 18 -26.57 -3.43 21.61
N LYS A 19 -25.60 -4.11 20.98
CA LYS A 19 -24.77 -3.55 19.91
C LYS A 19 -25.21 -4.12 18.56
N LYS A 20 -25.28 -3.26 17.54
CA LYS A 20 -25.52 -3.66 16.15
C LYS A 20 -24.43 -3.11 15.25
N TYR A 21 -23.99 -3.89 14.27
CA TYR A 21 -23.04 -3.44 13.26
C TYR A 21 -23.77 -2.74 12.12
N HIS A 22 -23.28 -1.56 11.76
CA HIS A 22 -23.68 -0.86 10.55
C HIS A 22 -22.49 -0.88 9.58
N PHE A 23 -22.71 -1.40 8.39
CA PHE A 23 -21.70 -1.39 7.33
C PHE A 23 -21.87 -0.13 6.49
N VAL A 24 -20.90 0.79 6.58
CA VAL A 24 -20.80 1.96 5.70
C VAL A 24 -19.74 1.65 4.64
N PRO A 25 -20.11 1.60 3.34
CA PRO A 25 -19.16 1.39 2.26
C PRO A 25 -18.06 2.46 2.20
N ALA A 26 -17.05 2.23 1.36
CA ALA A 26 -15.98 3.19 1.14
C ALA A 26 -16.52 4.57 0.75
N ARG A 27 -16.04 5.62 1.43
CA ARG A 27 -16.31 7.02 1.12
C ARG A 27 -15.11 7.58 0.36
N VAL A 28 -15.39 8.24 -0.77
CA VAL A 28 -14.36 8.88 -1.58
C VAL A 28 -14.65 10.37 -1.69
N GLU A 29 -13.61 11.18 -1.59
CA GLU A 29 -13.67 12.64 -1.70
C GLU A 29 -12.70 13.09 -2.79
N VAL A 30 -13.14 14.06 -3.60
CA VAL A 30 -12.32 14.68 -4.63
C VAL A 30 -11.98 16.09 -4.15
N GLU A 31 -10.69 16.33 -3.92
CA GLU A 31 -10.17 17.65 -3.57
C GLU A 31 -9.75 18.38 -4.84
N GLU A 32 -10.39 19.52 -5.12
CA GLU A 32 -10.11 20.35 -6.31
C GLU A 32 -9.48 21.66 -5.87
N HIS A 33 -8.28 21.97 -6.40
CA HIS A 33 -7.56 23.20 -6.09
C HIS A 33 -7.62 24.18 -7.27
N HIS A 34 -8.19 25.37 -7.03
CA HIS A 34 -8.26 26.45 -8.02
C HIS A 34 -7.07 27.39 -7.81
N ILE A 35 -6.11 27.37 -8.73
CA ILE A 35 -4.83 28.08 -8.57
C ILE A 35 -4.80 29.29 -9.50
N GLY A 36 -4.71 30.48 -8.90
CA GLY A 36 -4.60 31.73 -9.62
C GLY A 36 -3.32 31.81 -10.44
N VAL A 37 -3.46 32.09 -11.73
CA VAL A 37 -2.36 32.41 -12.65
C VAL A 37 -2.65 33.80 -13.21
N TYR A 38 -1.68 34.71 -13.07
CA TYR A 38 -1.79 36.09 -13.50
C TYR A 38 -0.69 36.39 -14.50
N ALA A 39 -1.04 36.95 -15.65
CA ALA A 39 -0.08 37.50 -16.60
C ALA A 39 -0.13 39.02 -16.53
N SER A 40 1.03 39.65 -16.47
CA SER A 40 1.16 41.09 -16.58
C SER A 40 0.81 41.54 -17.99
N LYS A 41 0.06 42.64 -18.10
CA LYS A 41 -0.47 43.16 -19.37
C LYS A 41 0.57 43.90 -20.22
N THR A 42 1.72 44.23 -19.64
CA THR A 42 2.72 45.13 -20.24
C THR A 42 3.99 44.43 -20.67
N ASP A 43 4.35 43.32 -20.01
CA ASP A 43 5.62 42.61 -20.20
C ASP A 43 5.46 41.08 -20.29
N GLU A 44 4.22 40.58 -20.39
CA GLU A 44 3.87 39.15 -20.45
C GLU A 44 4.41 38.31 -19.27
N HIS A 45 4.87 38.94 -18.18
CA HIS A 45 5.39 38.24 -17.02
C HIS A 45 4.28 37.47 -16.30
N MET A 46 4.44 36.16 -16.11
CA MET A 46 3.45 35.30 -15.45
C MET A 46 3.83 35.01 -14.00
N VAL A 47 2.89 35.22 -13.09
CA VAL A 47 2.97 34.85 -11.67
C VAL A 47 1.89 33.81 -11.37
N LYS A 48 2.26 32.72 -10.71
CA LYS A 48 1.35 31.64 -10.31
C LYS A 48 1.39 31.49 -8.79
N ALA A 49 0.22 31.30 -8.17
CA ALA A 49 0.11 31.01 -6.75
C ALA A 49 0.68 29.61 -6.42
N ASP A 50 1.10 29.42 -5.17
CA ASP A 50 1.67 28.15 -4.72
C ASP A 50 0.69 26.99 -4.91
N HIS A 51 1.20 25.88 -5.44
CA HIS A 51 0.46 24.65 -5.63
C HIS A 51 0.61 23.76 -4.39
N PRO A 52 -0.47 23.14 -3.89
CA PRO A 52 -0.35 22.07 -2.90
C PRO A 52 0.57 20.97 -3.42
N LYS A 53 1.46 20.46 -2.56
CA LYS A 53 2.37 19.37 -2.93
C LYS A 53 1.57 18.09 -3.14
N ALA A 54 1.52 17.62 -4.38
CA ALA A 54 0.99 16.29 -4.69
C ALA A 54 2.00 15.21 -4.28
N LEU A 55 1.50 14.03 -3.91
CA LEU A 55 2.33 12.87 -3.56
C LEU A 55 3.21 12.46 -4.74
N LEU A 56 2.59 12.30 -5.92
CA LEU A 56 3.30 12.12 -7.18
C LEU A 56 2.96 13.30 -8.08
N HIS A 57 3.99 13.99 -8.58
CA HIS A 57 3.80 15.15 -9.46
C HIS A 57 2.94 14.80 -10.68
N GLY A 58 1.94 15.63 -10.97
CA GLY A 58 1.01 15.45 -12.09
C GLY A 58 0.03 14.27 -11.94
N SER A 59 -0.10 13.70 -10.74
CA SER A 59 -0.97 12.55 -10.47
C SER A 59 -2.15 12.89 -9.58
N LEU A 60 -3.24 12.14 -9.75
CA LEU A 60 -4.42 12.18 -8.88
C LEU A 60 -4.27 11.37 -7.60
N VAL A 61 -3.16 10.63 -7.43
CA VAL A 61 -2.97 9.76 -6.26
C VAL A 61 -2.66 10.58 -5.01
N SER A 62 -3.56 10.51 -4.03
CA SER A 62 -3.32 10.99 -2.67
C SER A 62 -2.60 9.91 -1.84
N PRO A 63 -2.00 10.26 -0.68
CA PRO A 63 -1.40 9.28 0.23
C PRO A 63 -2.37 8.19 0.68
N SER A 64 -3.62 8.55 0.99
CA SER A 64 -4.65 7.60 1.40
C SER A 64 -5.06 6.66 0.27
N LEU A 65 -5.22 7.18 -0.96
CA LEU A 65 -5.55 6.37 -2.13
C LEU A 65 -4.40 5.40 -2.49
N GLY A 66 -3.16 5.89 -2.49
CA GLY A 66 -1.97 5.06 -2.72
C GLY A 66 -1.87 3.92 -1.70
N ALA A 67 -2.03 4.22 -0.41
CA ALA A 67 -2.04 3.23 0.66
C ALA A 67 -3.17 2.19 0.49
N ALA A 68 -4.39 2.64 0.14
CA ALA A 68 -5.52 1.74 -0.08
C ALA A 68 -5.27 0.78 -1.25
N ILE A 69 -4.68 1.26 -2.35
CA ILE A 69 -4.33 0.45 -3.53
C ILE A 69 -3.24 -0.57 -3.18
N ILE A 70 -2.17 -0.14 -2.51
CA ILE A 70 -1.06 -1.03 -2.10
C ILE A 70 -1.58 -2.10 -1.14
N ASN A 71 -2.38 -1.72 -0.13
CA ASN A 71 -2.99 -2.66 0.79
C ASN A 71 -3.92 -3.65 0.06
N GLY A 72 -4.80 -3.16 -0.81
CA GLY A 72 -5.67 -3.99 -1.62
C GLY A 72 -4.90 -4.99 -2.47
N LYS A 73 -3.83 -4.56 -3.13
CA LYS A 73 -3.03 -5.39 -4.03
C LYS A 73 -2.20 -6.43 -3.29
N TYR A 74 -1.45 -6.02 -2.27
CA TYR A 74 -0.40 -6.85 -1.68
C TYR A 74 -0.83 -7.54 -0.38
N VAL A 75 -1.66 -6.90 0.45
CA VAL A 75 -2.16 -7.51 1.69
C VAL A 75 -3.39 -8.38 1.41
N ASN A 76 -4.35 -7.84 0.65
CA ASN A 76 -5.59 -8.55 0.34
C ASN A 76 -5.50 -9.41 -0.94
N ALA A 77 -4.34 -9.43 -1.60
CA ALA A 77 -4.10 -10.16 -2.85
C ALA A 77 -5.14 -9.87 -3.95
N VAL A 78 -5.68 -8.65 -4.01
CA VAL A 78 -6.68 -8.26 -5.01
C VAL A 78 -5.96 -7.80 -6.28
N PRO A 79 -6.17 -8.49 -7.43
CA PRO A 79 -5.59 -8.05 -8.69
C PRO A 79 -6.05 -6.63 -9.05
N LEU A 80 -5.17 -5.82 -9.65
CA LEU A 80 -5.49 -4.43 -10.00
C LEU A 80 -6.73 -4.29 -10.90
N TYR A 81 -7.04 -5.29 -11.73
CA TYR A 81 -8.27 -5.26 -12.54
C TYR A 81 -9.55 -5.35 -11.71
N ARG A 82 -9.51 -6.05 -10.58
CA ARG A 82 -10.64 -6.15 -9.66
C ARG A 82 -10.78 -4.88 -8.84
N LEU A 83 -9.66 -4.26 -8.46
CA LEU A 83 -9.67 -2.93 -7.85
C LEU A 83 -10.22 -1.87 -8.82
N GLU A 84 -9.86 -1.94 -10.11
CA GLU A 84 -10.41 -1.03 -11.13
C GLU A 84 -11.93 -1.14 -11.21
N GLN A 85 -12.46 -2.37 -11.27
CA GLN A 85 -13.91 -2.60 -11.26
C GLN A 85 -14.58 -2.10 -9.97
N GLU A 86 -13.91 -2.22 -8.82
CA GLU A 86 -14.43 -1.72 -7.55
C GLU A 86 -14.46 -0.19 -7.51
N PHE A 87 -13.38 0.46 -7.95
CA PHE A 87 -13.32 1.92 -8.05
C PHE A 87 -14.35 2.47 -9.04
N GLN A 88 -14.63 1.77 -10.14
CA GLN A 88 -15.72 2.11 -11.05
C GLN A 88 -17.09 2.08 -10.36
N ARG A 89 -17.33 1.14 -9.44
CA ARG A 89 -18.58 1.10 -8.64
C ARG A 89 -18.70 2.31 -7.69
N TYR A 90 -17.58 2.90 -7.29
CA TYR A 90 -17.53 4.14 -6.52
C TYR A 90 -17.55 5.39 -7.39
N GLY A 91 -17.71 5.27 -8.71
CA GLY A 91 -17.72 6.39 -9.65
C GLY A 91 -16.33 6.94 -10.00
N LEU A 92 -15.25 6.27 -9.59
CA LEU A 92 -13.88 6.67 -9.87
C LEU A 92 -13.34 6.00 -11.13
N GLN A 93 -12.82 6.81 -12.05
CA GLN A 93 -12.21 6.32 -13.30
C GLN A 93 -10.69 6.14 -13.15
N ILE A 94 -10.29 5.25 -12.24
CA ILE A 94 -8.88 4.93 -12.00
C ILE A 94 -8.51 3.68 -12.79
N THR A 95 -7.63 3.82 -13.77
CA THR A 95 -7.23 2.70 -14.61
C THR A 95 -6.24 1.77 -13.93
N ARG A 96 -6.23 0.49 -14.33
CA ARG A 96 -5.19 -0.49 -13.96
C ARG A 96 -3.78 0.02 -14.16
N GLN A 97 -3.55 0.69 -15.28
CA GLN A 97 -2.24 1.21 -15.65
C GLN A 97 -1.79 2.32 -14.69
N ASN A 98 -2.70 3.23 -14.33
CA ASN A 98 -2.41 4.25 -13.33
C ASN A 98 -2.06 3.62 -11.98
N MET A 99 -2.86 2.68 -11.49
CA MET A 99 -2.56 1.98 -10.22
C MET A 99 -1.24 1.23 -10.25
N ALA A 100 -0.92 0.56 -11.36
CA ALA A 100 0.36 -0.15 -11.51
C ALA A 100 1.54 0.84 -11.45
N ASN A 101 1.46 1.94 -12.19
CA ASN A 101 2.48 2.98 -12.20
C ASN A 101 2.63 3.64 -10.82
N TRP A 102 1.53 3.87 -10.10
CA TRP A 102 1.58 4.41 -8.75
C TRP A 102 2.24 3.45 -7.78
N CYS A 103 1.91 2.16 -7.80
CA CYS A 103 2.57 1.18 -6.93
C CYS A 103 4.09 1.15 -7.17
N ILE A 104 4.53 1.22 -8.43
CA ILE A 104 5.96 1.23 -8.79
C ILE A 104 6.62 2.51 -8.26
N ARG A 105 6.09 3.68 -8.62
CA ARG A 105 6.66 4.97 -8.22
C ARG A 105 6.66 5.17 -6.71
N LEU A 106 5.60 4.75 -6.02
CA LEU A 106 5.55 4.85 -4.56
C LEU A 106 6.57 3.90 -3.91
N ALA A 107 6.78 2.72 -4.48
CA ALA A 107 7.82 1.82 -4.01
C ALA A 107 9.22 2.44 -4.19
N GLU A 108 9.51 2.99 -5.36
CA GLU A 108 10.81 3.58 -5.70
C GLU A 108 11.10 4.89 -4.95
N GLU A 109 10.13 5.80 -4.88
CA GLU A 109 10.33 7.15 -4.32
C GLU A 109 10.20 7.20 -2.80
N TYR A 110 9.44 6.29 -2.17
CA TYR A 110 9.13 6.36 -0.74
C TYR A 110 9.46 5.11 0.06
N LEU A 111 9.30 3.91 -0.51
CA LEU A 111 9.49 2.65 0.25
C LEU A 111 10.91 2.08 0.09
N SER A 112 11.67 2.51 -0.91
CA SER A 112 13.06 2.10 -1.13
C SER A 112 13.94 2.38 0.10
N ILE A 113 13.83 3.58 0.68
CA ILE A 113 14.58 3.95 1.89
C ILE A 113 14.26 3.01 3.05
N LEU A 114 12.99 2.61 3.19
CA LEU A 114 12.58 1.65 4.22
C LEU A 114 13.12 0.25 3.91
N TYR A 115 13.08 -0.16 2.65
CA TYR A 115 13.63 -1.44 2.20
C TYR A 115 15.13 -1.53 2.51
N ASP A 116 15.90 -0.49 2.17
CA ASP A 116 17.35 -0.42 2.39
C ASP A 116 17.67 -0.47 3.89
N HIS A 117 16.94 0.31 4.71
CA HIS A 117 17.11 0.26 6.16
C HIS A 117 16.77 -1.12 6.74
N LEU A 118 15.70 -1.76 6.28
CA LEU A 118 15.34 -3.11 6.73
C LEU A 118 16.36 -4.16 6.27
N HIS A 119 17.02 -3.96 5.12
CA HIS A 119 18.09 -4.82 4.64
C HIS A 119 19.33 -4.70 5.54
N GLU A 120 19.73 -3.49 5.92
CA GLU A 120 20.78 -3.26 6.90
C GLU A 120 20.43 -3.89 8.27
N GLU A 121 19.20 -3.67 8.74
CA GLU A 121 18.73 -4.22 10.02
C GLU A 121 18.68 -5.75 10.02
N LEU A 122 18.37 -6.37 8.87
CA LEU A 122 18.32 -7.82 8.72
C LEU A 122 19.68 -8.47 9.00
N TYR A 123 20.79 -7.77 8.75
CA TYR A 123 22.14 -8.31 8.97
C TYR A 123 22.54 -8.40 10.45
N PHE A 124 21.87 -7.67 11.35
CA PHE A 124 22.12 -7.81 12.78
C PHE A 124 21.54 -9.11 13.37
N TYR A 125 20.70 -9.82 12.61
CA TYR A 125 20.16 -11.10 13.06
C TYR A 125 21.18 -12.21 12.89
N HIS A 126 21.37 -13.03 13.93
CA HIS A 126 22.34 -14.13 13.90
C HIS A 126 22.07 -15.21 12.83
N VAL A 127 20.82 -15.31 12.36
CA VAL A 127 20.43 -16.25 11.30
C VAL A 127 19.42 -15.56 10.39
N ILE A 128 19.77 -15.49 9.11
CA ILE A 128 18.87 -15.12 8.01
C ILE A 128 18.39 -16.40 7.32
N GLN A 129 17.09 -16.50 7.09
CA GLN A 129 16.50 -17.57 6.29
C GLN A 129 16.26 -17.05 4.88
N ALA A 130 16.65 -17.83 3.88
CA ALA A 130 16.45 -17.51 2.47
C ALA A 130 15.72 -18.66 1.78
N ASP A 131 14.77 -18.33 0.90
CA ASP A 131 14.10 -19.28 0.01
C ASP A 131 13.79 -18.59 -1.32
N GLU A 132 13.68 -19.35 -2.40
CA GLU A 132 13.34 -18.82 -3.72
C GLU A 132 12.12 -19.51 -4.35
N THR A 133 11.23 -18.71 -4.93
CA THR A 133 10.05 -19.20 -5.65
C THR A 133 10.16 -18.86 -7.14
N PRO A 134 10.02 -19.85 -8.06
CA PRO A 134 10.00 -19.58 -9.49
C PRO A 134 8.68 -18.90 -9.90
N LEU A 135 8.79 -17.87 -10.74
CA LEU A 135 7.68 -17.10 -11.30
C LEU A 135 7.73 -17.13 -12.84
N LEU A 136 6.57 -17.02 -13.48
CA LEU A 136 6.46 -16.79 -14.92
C LEU A 136 6.15 -15.32 -15.17
N VAL A 137 7.01 -14.63 -15.91
CA VAL A 137 6.87 -13.20 -16.18
C VAL A 137 6.53 -12.96 -17.64
N ASN A 138 5.55 -12.10 -17.89
CA ASN A 138 5.11 -11.78 -19.25
C ASN A 138 6.01 -10.73 -19.92
N HIS A 139 6.48 -9.74 -19.17
CA HIS A 139 7.31 -8.65 -19.70
C HIS A 139 8.37 -8.23 -18.68
N ASP A 140 9.62 -8.57 -18.98
CA ASP A 140 10.82 -8.13 -18.25
C ASP A 140 12.03 -7.92 -19.20
N GLY A 141 11.74 -7.70 -20.49
CA GLY A 141 12.74 -7.65 -21.57
C GLY A 141 13.02 -9.02 -22.23
N ARG A 142 12.54 -10.13 -21.66
CA ARG A 142 12.63 -11.47 -22.25
C ARG A 142 11.29 -11.93 -22.83
N LYS A 143 11.26 -13.13 -23.42
CA LYS A 143 10.04 -13.72 -23.98
C LYS A 143 8.99 -13.93 -22.89
N ALA A 144 7.71 -13.68 -23.19
CA ALA A 144 6.62 -13.94 -22.26
C ALA A 144 6.63 -15.39 -21.77
N GLY A 145 6.39 -15.59 -20.46
CA GLY A 145 6.49 -16.89 -19.81
C GLY A 145 7.93 -17.32 -19.49
N SER A 146 8.90 -16.41 -19.59
CA SER A 146 10.25 -16.67 -19.09
C SER A 146 10.21 -16.90 -17.58
N LYS A 147 11.00 -17.88 -17.11
CA LYS A 147 11.17 -18.14 -15.68
C LYS A 147 12.02 -17.04 -15.06
N SER A 148 11.54 -16.53 -13.95
CA SER A 148 12.23 -15.65 -13.02
C SER A 148 12.16 -16.25 -11.62
N TRP A 149 12.87 -15.67 -10.68
CA TRP A 149 12.92 -16.12 -9.29
C TRP A 149 12.65 -14.95 -8.38
N MET A 150 11.76 -15.14 -7.43
CA MET A 150 11.58 -14.23 -6.30
C MET A 150 12.27 -14.84 -5.10
N TRP A 151 13.32 -14.19 -4.64
CA TRP A 151 14.01 -14.53 -3.40
C TRP A 151 13.28 -13.88 -2.24
N VAL A 152 13.22 -14.60 -1.12
CA VAL A 152 12.67 -14.11 0.14
C VAL A 152 13.74 -14.28 1.20
N TYR A 153 14.14 -13.18 1.82
CA TYR A 153 15.05 -13.17 2.95
C TYR A 153 14.28 -12.73 4.19
N ARG A 154 14.44 -13.46 5.29
CA ARG A 154 13.70 -13.15 6.51
C ARG A 154 14.52 -13.37 7.77
N SER A 155 14.18 -12.61 8.80
CA SER A 155 14.68 -12.83 10.15
C SER A 155 14.23 -14.20 10.67
N GLY A 156 15.04 -14.82 11.53
CA GLY A 156 14.71 -16.11 12.14
C GLY A 156 13.37 -16.10 12.89
N HIS A 157 12.63 -17.20 12.84
CA HIS A 157 11.30 -17.33 13.47
C HIS A 157 11.31 -17.08 15.00
N LEU A 158 12.45 -17.29 15.67
CA LEU A 158 12.60 -17.07 17.11
C LEU A 158 12.58 -15.59 17.52
N TYR A 159 12.79 -14.68 16.57
CA TYR A 159 12.67 -13.24 16.80
C TYR A 159 11.21 -12.84 16.58
N GLN A 160 10.44 -12.76 17.67
CA GLN A 160 8.98 -12.53 17.61
C GLN A 160 8.59 -11.05 17.59
N ASP A 161 9.41 -10.18 18.19
CA ASP A 161 9.04 -8.76 18.36
C ASP A 161 9.23 -7.92 17.09
N ARG A 162 10.19 -8.31 16.24
CA ARG A 162 10.54 -7.59 15.00
C ARG A 162 10.84 -8.60 13.92
N GLN A 163 9.89 -8.83 13.03
CA GLN A 163 10.08 -9.70 11.88
C GLN A 163 10.34 -8.87 10.63
N ILE A 164 11.41 -9.21 9.93
CA ILE A 164 11.78 -8.61 8.65
C ILE A 164 11.58 -9.66 7.57
N VAL A 165 10.92 -9.28 6.47
CA VAL A 165 10.74 -10.10 5.27
C VAL A 165 10.99 -9.20 4.06
N LEU A 166 12.03 -9.53 3.29
CA LEU A 166 12.45 -8.80 2.10
C LEU A 166 12.32 -9.69 0.88
N TYR A 167 11.80 -9.12 -0.19
CA TYR A 167 11.61 -9.79 -1.47
C TYR A 167 12.54 -9.19 -2.51
N GLU A 168 13.26 -10.06 -3.23
CA GLU A 168 14.18 -9.65 -4.28
C GLU A 168 13.86 -10.40 -5.58
N TYR A 169 13.53 -9.64 -6.63
CA TYR A 169 13.27 -10.20 -7.95
C TYR A 169 14.55 -10.40 -8.75
N GLN A 170 14.73 -11.60 -9.30
CA GLN A 170 15.87 -11.97 -10.12
C GLN A 170 15.47 -12.68 -11.41
N GLN A 171 16.07 -12.30 -12.53
CA GLN A 171 15.77 -12.89 -13.84
C GLN A 171 16.31 -14.32 -13.99
N THR A 172 17.32 -14.70 -13.23
CA THR A 172 17.98 -16.01 -13.31
C THR A 172 18.14 -16.66 -11.94
N ARG A 173 18.37 -17.98 -11.89
CA ARG A 173 18.66 -18.71 -10.64
C ARG A 173 20.17 -18.79 -10.35
N ASN A 174 20.91 -17.73 -10.66
CA ASN A 174 22.35 -17.74 -10.45
C ASN A 174 22.66 -17.58 -8.96
N ALA A 175 23.62 -18.35 -8.45
CA ALA A 175 24.13 -18.21 -7.09
C ALA A 175 24.78 -16.84 -6.82
N SER A 176 25.08 -16.05 -7.86
CA SER A 176 25.54 -14.65 -7.72
C SER A 176 24.53 -13.76 -7.01
N HIS A 177 23.23 -14.01 -7.16
CA HIS A 177 22.19 -13.14 -6.61
C HIS A 177 22.16 -13.17 -5.08
N PRO A 178 21.98 -14.33 -4.41
CA PRO A 178 22.05 -14.37 -2.95
C PRO A 178 23.44 -14.02 -2.42
N ARG A 179 24.51 -14.23 -3.19
CA ARG A 179 25.86 -13.79 -2.79
C ARG A 179 26.00 -12.27 -2.76
N GLU A 180 25.42 -11.56 -3.72
CA GLU A 180 25.43 -10.10 -3.71
C GLU A 180 24.47 -9.57 -2.64
N PHE A 181 23.26 -10.15 -2.53
CA PHE A 181 22.29 -9.74 -1.52
C PHE A 181 22.78 -9.92 -0.09
N LEU A 182 23.58 -10.96 0.20
CA LEU A 182 24.13 -11.26 1.54
C LEU A 182 25.58 -10.79 1.72
N LYS A 183 26.07 -9.94 0.82
CA LYS A 183 27.43 -9.41 0.90
C LYS A 183 27.56 -8.52 2.13
N GLY A 184 28.48 -8.86 3.04
CA GLY A 184 28.70 -8.16 4.30
C GLY A 184 27.90 -8.70 5.49
N TYR A 185 27.22 -9.83 5.33
CA TYR A 185 26.70 -10.61 6.45
C TYR A 185 27.85 -11.47 7.04
N ASP A 186 28.20 -11.20 8.31
CA ASP A 186 29.30 -11.85 9.05
C ASP A 186 28.78 -12.78 10.19
#